data_AF-A0A147IS62-F1
#
_entry.id   AF-A0A147IS62-F1
#
_cell.length_a   1.000
_cell.length_b   1.000
_cell.length_c   1.000
_cell.angle_alpha   90.00
_cell.angle_beta   90.00
_cell.angle_gamma   90.00
#
_symmetry.space_group_name_H-M   'P 1'
#
loop_
_entity.id
_entity.type
_entity.pdbx_description
1 polymer ?
#
loop_
_entity_poly.entity_id
_entity_poly.type
_entity_poly.pdbx_seq_one_letter_code
_entity_poly.pdbx_strand_id
1 'polypeptide(L)'
;MADLPKPVHDALLAAVGRPVAEAGAPFNGSDVVSPESPPGVRFLRAYRVRGLWLVWVEVGGIGHRFHLFAFRDAGKGAIVTVPVPRDASRNLCTASQAMAAKG
;
A
#
# COMPACT_ATOMS: atom_id res chain seq x y z
N MET A 1 -1.88 10.11 0.94
CA MET A 1 -0.99 9.55 1.98
C MET A 1 -0.48 10.61 2.93
N ALA A 2 -0.54 11.91 2.59
CA ALA A 2 -0.28 13.02 3.52
C ALA A 2 -1.01 12.90 4.89
N ASP A 3 -2.24 12.40 4.91
CA ASP A 3 -3.03 12.25 6.15
C ASP A 3 -2.74 10.95 6.93
N LEU A 4 -1.80 10.12 6.47
CA LEU A 4 -1.41 8.93 7.21
C LEU A 4 -0.63 9.33 8.48
N PRO A 5 -0.83 8.61 9.60
CA PRO A 5 0.07 8.73 10.73
C PRO A 5 1.51 8.48 10.27
N LYS A 6 2.45 9.34 10.69
CA LYS A 6 3.86 9.27 10.28
C LYS A 6 4.47 7.85 10.33
N PRO A 7 4.26 7.05 11.39
CA PRO A 7 4.81 5.70 11.42
C PRO A 7 4.28 4.78 10.30
N VAL A 8 3.01 4.94 9.92
CA VAL A 8 2.37 4.15 8.84
C VAL A 8 2.85 4.63 7.47
N HIS A 9 2.99 5.95 7.30
CA HIS A 9 3.55 6.54 6.10
C HIS A 9 4.99 6.04 5.86
N ASP A 10 5.84 6.11 6.87
CA ASP A 10 7.25 5.71 6.76
C ASP A 10 7.37 4.18 6.51
N ALA A 11 6.52 3.37 7.16
CA ALA A 11 6.44 1.93 6.91
C ALA A 11 5.98 1.59 5.48
N LEU A 12 5.04 2.36 4.92
CA LEU A 12 4.60 2.20 3.54
C LEU A 12 5.73 2.49 2.56
N LEU A 13 6.44 3.61 2.73
CA LEU A 13 7.56 3.96 1.86
C LEU A 13 8.68 2.91 1.92
N ALA A 14 9.00 2.42 3.12
CA ALA A 14 9.97 1.34 3.30
C ALA A 14 9.53 0.02 2.64
N ALA A 15 8.25 -0.35 2.75
CA ALA A 15 7.71 -1.57 2.15
C ALA A 15 7.65 -1.50 0.62
N VAL A 16 7.43 -0.32 0.05
CA VAL A 16 7.39 -0.11 -1.41
C VAL A 16 8.78 0.02 -2.01
N GLY A 17 9.72 0.68 -1.32
CA GLY A 17 11.12 0.84 -1.74
C GLY A 17 11.35 1.77 -2.94
N ARG A 18 10.33 2.55 -3.34
CA ARG A 18 10.40 3.52 -4.45
C ARG A 18 9.36 4.64 -4.25
N PRO A 19 9.46 5.76 -4.98
CA PRO A 19 8.48 6.84 -4.86
C PRO A 19 7.04 6.37 -5.05
N VAL A 20 6.13 6.94 -4.24
CA VAL A 20 4.69 6.67 -4.28
C VAL A 20 3.97 7.98 -4.60
N ALA A 21 3.15 7.98 -5.63
CA ALA A 21 2.29 9.11 -5.97
C ALA A 21 1.10 9.19 -4.98
N GLU A 22 0.63 10.41 -4.75
CA GLU A 22 -0.59 10.68 -3.99
C GLU A 22 -1.85 10.16 -4.69
N ALA A 23 -2.93 9.98 -3.94
CA ALA A 23 -4.21 9.56 -4.51
C ALA A 23 -4.70 10.60 -5.54
N GLY A 24 -5.02 10.14 -6.75
CA GLY A 24 -5.44 10.99 -7.86
C GLY A 24 -4.29 11.72 -8.58
N ALA A 25 -3.06 11.68 -8.07
CA ALA A 25 -1.91 12.29 -8.74
C ALA A 25 -1.49 11.50 -10.00
N PRO A 26 -0.70 12.10 -10.91
CA PRO A 26 -0.12 11.39 -12.05
C PRO A 26 0.63 10.13 -11.62
N PHE A 27 0.49 9.07 -12.40
CA PHE A 27 1.02 7.74 -12.12
C PHE A 27 1.43 7.06 -13.42
N ASN A 28 2.56 6.34 -13.39
CA ASN A 28 3.00 5.57 -14.54
C ASN A 28 2.55 4.12 -14.40
N GLY A 29 1.57 3.72 -15.22
CA GLY A 29 1.03 2.36 -15.23
C GLY A 29 1.84 1.36 -16.06
N SER A 30 2.76 1.83 -16.91
CA SER A 30 3.52 0.98 -17.82
C SER A 30 4.89 0.61 -17.26
N ASP A 31 5.60 -0.24 -17.98
CA ASP A 31 7.01 -0.59 -17.78
C ASP A 31 7.99 0.38 -18.47
N VAL A 32 7.48 1.35 -19.23
CA VAL A 32 8.29 2.37 -19.90
C VAL A 32 8.56 3.51 -18.92
N VAL A 33 9.83 3.76 -18.61
CA VAL A 33 10.26 4.80 -17.66
C VAL A 33 11.24 5.76 -18.35
N SER A 34 10.94 7.05 -18.26
CA SER A 34 11.79 8.18 -18.62
C SER A 34 12.07 9.06 -17.39
N PRO A 35 13.04 9.99 -17.44
CA PRO A 35 13.33 10.90 -16.33
C PRO A 35 12.11 11.72 -15.84
N GLU A 36 11.16 12.01 -16.74
CA GLU A 36 9.94 12.78 -16.48
C GLU A 36 8.76 11.90 -16.07
N SER A 37 8.95 10.58 -16.05
CA SER A 37 7.86 9.66 -15.77
C SER A 37 7.37 9.82 -14.32
N PRO A 38 6.05 9.89 -14.10
CA PRO A 38 5.51 9.92 -12.75
C PRO A 38 5.84 8.61 -12.00
N PRO A 39 5.70 8.58 -10.66
CA PRO A 39 5.94 7.38 -9.88
C PRO A 39 5.14 6.17 -10.42
N GLY A 40 5.80 5.01 -10.46
CA GLY A 40 5.19 3.73 -10.87
C GLY A 40 4.38 3.05 -9.76
N VAL A 41 4.15 3.72 -8.63
CA VAL A 41 3.25 3.29 -7.55
C VAL A 41 2.38 4.46 -7.17
N ARG A 42 1.08 4.24 -6.96
CA ARG A 42 0.17 5.27 -6.48
C ARG A 42 -0.63 4.79 -5.29
N PHE A 43 -0.68 5.62 -4.26
CA PHE A 43 -1.55 5.43 -3.11
C PHE A 43 -3.01 5.56 -3.54
N LEU A 44 -3.87 4.65 -3.09
CA LEU A 44 -5.30 4.68 -3.40
C LEU A 44 -6.13 5.08 -2.18
N ARG A 45 -5.97 4.34 -1.09
CA ARG A 45 -6.68 4.58 0.17
C ARG A 45 -5.97 3.91 1.33
N ALA A 46 -6.28 4.37 2.54
CA ALA A 46 -5.96 3.68 3.77
C ALA A 46 -7.11 3.75 4.76
N TYR A 47 -7.20 2.76 5.63
CA TYR A 47 -8.17 2.73 6.72
C TYR A 47 -7.72 1.78 7.81
N ARG A 48 -8.28 1.96 9.00
CA ARG A 48 -7.98 1.14 10.17
C ARG A 48 -9.10 0.14 10.42
N VAL A 49 -8.76 -1.12 10.67
CA VAL A 49 -9.70 -2.19 11.03
C VAL A 49 -9.03 -3.16 12.00
N ARG A 50 -9.69 -3.49 13.12
CA ARG A 50 -9.18 -4.40 14.17
C ARG A 50 -7.69 -4.21 14.53
N GLY A 51 -7.29 -2.96 14.73
CA GLY A 51 -5.90 -2.62 15.09
C GLY A 51 -4.88 -2.69 13.95
N LEU A 52 -5.31 -3.03 12.73
CA LEU A 52 -4.50 -3.01 11.52
C LEU A 52 -4.75 -1.72 10.73
N TRP A 53 -3.70 -1.17 10.15
CA TRP A 53 -3.77 -0.22 9.05
C TRP A 53 -3.68 -0.99 7.74
N LEU A 54 -4.72 -0.90 6.92
CA LEU A 54 -4.75 -1.46 5.58
C LEU A 54 -4.53 -0.32 4.58
N VAL A 55 -3.56 -0.49 3.70
CA VAL A 55 -3.16 0.52 2.71
C VAL A 55 -3.18 -0.10 1.32
N TRP A 56 -4.01 0.47 0.44
CA TRP A 56 -4.13 0.03 -0.94
C TRP A 56 -3.25 0.91 -1.82
N VAL A 57 -2.51 0.27 -2.71
CA VAL A 57 -1.76 0.94 -3.77
C VAL A 57 -2.05 0.26 -5.10
N GLU A 58 -1.82 1.00 -6.18
CA GLU A 58 -1.64 0.41 -7.50
C GLU A 58 -0.17 0.49 -7.92
N VAL A 59 0.23 -0.48 -8.72
CA VAL A 59 1.61 -0.70 -9.15
C VAL A 59 1.63 -0.85 -10.66
N GLY A 60 2.35 0.04 -11.32
CA GLY A 60 2.63 -0.03 -12.75
C GLY A 60 3.81 -0.96 -13.06
N GLY A 61 4.02 -1.19 -14.35
CA GLY A 61 5.06 -2.08 -14.87
C GLY A 61 4.48 -3.14 -15.81
N ILE A 62 5.19 -4.26 -15.93
CA ILE A 62 4.73 -5.42 -16.70
C ILE A 62 3.56 -6.06 -15.94
N GLY A 63 2.34 -5.61 -16.28
CA GLY A 63 1.11 -5.94 -15.59
C GLY A 63 0.78 -4.94 -14.48
N HIS A 64 -0.07 -3.97 -14.82
CA HIS A 64 -0.72 -3.10 -13.84
C HIS A 64 -1.47 -3.96 -12.82
N ARG A 65 -1.20 -3.73 -11.53
CA ARG A 65 -1.77 -4.53 -10.46
C ARG A 65 -2.09 -3.70 -9.23
N PHE A 66 -3.06 -4.18 -8.47
CA PHE A 66 -3.38 -3.66 -7.16
C PHE A 66 -2.64 -4.43 -6.07
N HIS A 67 -2.26 -3.74 -4.99
CA HIS A 67 -1.58 -4.36 -3.85
C HIS A 67 -2.13 -3.81 -2.54
N LEU A 68 -2.27 -4.70 -1.56
CA LEU A 68 -2.65 -4.36 -0.19
C LEU A 68 -1.43 -4.55 0.71
N PHE A 69 -1.04 -3.49 1.42
CA PHE A 69 -0.15 -3.58 2.57
C PHE A 69 -0.97 -3.56 3.85
N ALA A 70 -0.54 -4.34 4.84
CA ALA A 70 -1.12 -4.33 6.18
C ALA A 70 -0.03 -4.01 7.20
N PHE A 71 -0.35 -3.15 8.15
CA PHE A 71 0.56 -2.69 9.18
C PHE A 71 -0.12 -2.78 10.54
N ARG A 72 0.66 -3.05 11.59
CA ARG A 72 0.19 -3.05 12.98
C ARG A 72 1.13 -2.21 13.83
N ASP A 73 0.55 -1.50 14.80
CA ASP A 73 1.31 -0.84 15.86
C ASP A 73 1.87 -1.90 16.82
N ALA A 74 3.20 -1.93 16.95
CA ALA A 74 3.93 -2.81 17.85
C ALA A 74 4.19 -2.16 19.23
N GLY A 75 3.65 -0.96 19.46
CA GLY A 75 3.89 -0.14 20.65
C GLY A 75 5.09 0.78 20.47
N LYS A 76 5.16 1.82 21.32
CA LYS A 76 6.23 2.84 21.32
C LYS A 76 6.44 3.54 19.96
N GLY A 77 5.39 3.62 19.14
CA GLY A 77 5.43 4.25 17.83
C GLY A 77 6.07 3.38 16.73
N ALA A 78 6.37 2.11 17.01
CA ALA A 78 6.89 1.18 16.00
C ALA A 78 5.74 0.56 15.20
N ILE A 79 5.93 0.47 13.88
CA ILE A 79 5.00 -0.21 12.97
C ILE A 79 5.67 -1.45 12.40
N VAL A 80 4.95 -2.57 12.40
CA VAL A 80 5.37 -3.82 11.76
C VAL A 80 4.48 -4.16 10.58
N THR A 81 5.07 -4.68 9.50
CA THR A 81 4.34 -5.21 8.36
C THR A 81 3.69 -6.54 8.73
N VAL A 82 2.42 -6.68 8.40
CA VAL A 82 1.65 -7.90 8.61
C VAL A 82 1.51 -8.63 7.27
N PRO A 83 1.84 -9.94 7.18
CA PRO A 83 1.70 -10.69 5.95
C PRO A 83 0.25 -10.72 5.45
N VAL A 84 0.04 -10.28 4.22
CA VAL A 84 -1.25 -10.39 3.51
C VAL A 84 -1.28 -11.74 2.76
N PRO A 85 -2.37 -12.52 2.86
CA PRO A 85 -2.51 -13.79 2.14
C PRO A 85 -2.28 -13.62 0.62
N ARG A 86 -1.43 -14.47 0.03
CA ARG A 86 -1.02 -14.37 -1.38
C ARG A 86 -2.18 -14.63 -2.34
N ASP A 87 -3.06 -15.56 -1.99
CA ASP A 87 -4.31 -15.91 -2.69
C ASP A 87 -5.29 -14.73 -2.75
N ALA A 88 -5.31 -13.87 -1.74
CA ALA A 88 -6.20 -12.73 -1.69
C ALA A 88 -5.69 -11.51 -2.49
N SER A 89 -4.40 -11.47 -2.85
CA SER A 89 -3.76 -10.33 -3.53
C SER A 89 -4.31 -9.98 -4.92
N ARG A 90 -5.11 -10.86 -5.54
CA ARG A 90 -5.78 -10.61 -6.84
C ARG A 90 -7.00 -9.70 -6.72
N ASN A 91 -7.58 -9.56 -5.52
CA ASN A 91 -8.76 -8.74 -5.28
C ASN A 91 -8.61 -8.01 -3.94
N LEU A 92 -8.53 -6.67 -3.99
CA LEU A 92 -8.36 -5.84 -2.80
C LEU A 92 -9.49 -6.02 -1.78
N CYS A 93 -10.72 -6.29 -2.22
CA CYS A 93 -11.85 -6.56 -1.34
C CYS A 93 -11.65 -7.86 -0.57
N THR A 94 -11.37 -8.96 -1.28
CA THR A 94 -11.10 -10.28 -0.66
C THR A 94 -9.91 -10.21 0.31
N ALA A 95 -8.82 -9.53 -0.09
CA ALA A 95 -7.66 -9.33 0.78
C ALA A 95 -8.01 -8.56 2.06
N SER A 96 -8.80 -7.51 1.91
CA SER A 96 -9.21 -6.68 3.03
C SER A 96 -10.14 -7.42 4.00
N GLN A 97 -11.07 -8.22 3.48
CA GLN A 97 -11.93 -9.07 4.30
C GLN A 97 -11.12 -10.13 5.05
N ALA A 98 -10.17 -10.79 4.38
CA ALA A 98 -9.29 -11.78 5.01
C ALA A 98 -8.46 -11.15 6.15
N MET A 99 -7.94 -9.94 5.96
CA MET A 99 -7.22 -9.22 7.02
C MET A 99 -8.15 -8.79 8.15
N ALA A 100 -9.36 -8.34 7.83
CA ALA A 100 -10.36 -7.95 8.84
C ALA A 100 -10.86 -9.15 9.66
N ALA A 101 -10.85 -10.37 9.13
CA ALA A 101 -11.23 -11.58 9.86
C ALA A 101 -10.15 -12.07 10.84
N LYS A 102 -8.88 -11.66 10.66
CA LYS A 102 -7.71 -12.11 11.46
C LYS A 102 -7.48 -11.35 12.77
N GLY A 103 -8.40 -10.45 13.15
CA GLY A 103 -8.30 -9.66 14.38
C GLY A 103 -9.15 -10.20 15.51
#